data_AF-A0A4P7L4J8-F1
#
_entry.id   AF-A0A4P7L4J8-F1
#
_cell.length_a   1.000
_cell.length_b   1.000
_cell.length_c   1.000
_cell.angle_alpha   90.00
_cell.angle_beta   90.00
_cell.angle_gamma   90.00
#
_symmetry.space_group_name_H-M   'P 1'
#
loop_
_entity.id
_entity.type
_entity.pdbx_description
1 polymer ?
#
loop_
_entity_poly.entity_id
_entity_poly.type
_entity_poly.pdbx_seq_one_letter_code
_entity_poly.pdbx_strand_id
1 'polypeptide(L)'
;MPVENVGEVEKSVTDVALDELVNNCTEEKELINSVINNIDDNSIFSAFPPVNGKIISGEGIALEMLNGCVDALKPTESLIVRHLANSTYHAANGYSSTQIRLVQKSGLGALDWYKKAPIQGEKTRALLIGDAVHTAILEPELFPLRYVSAPELDLRTKDGKKILSDFEKKNLTLARLVLKKEEFEAIQLMRDSALAYPLVAELLENGEPELSIFYRTEKGTLLKIRPDWLGLYSGVPFILDVKTTDDVHDFGKSVDKFGYHLQAAFMVRKLNRF
;
A
#
# COMPACT_ATOMS: atom_id res chain seq x y z
N MET A 1 74.25 -24.05 18.18
CA MET A 1 73.87 -23.12 19.26
C MET A 1 73.14 -21.94 18.62
N PRO A 2 72.08 -21.41 19.25
CA PRO A 2 70.71 -21.71 18.81
C PRO A 2 69.81 -20.45 18.69
N VAL A 3 68.55 -20.63 18.22
CA VAL A 3 67.32 -19.79 18.42
C VAL A 3 67.44 -18.33 17.88
N GLU A 4 66.49 -17.72 17.16
CA GLU A 4 65.11 -17.47 17.57
C GLU A 4 64.15 -17.23 16.42
N ASN A 5 62.93 -17.67 16.72
CA ASN A 5 61.70 -17.64 15.98
C ASN A 5 60.86 -16.49 16.55
N VAL A 6 60.63 -15.39 15.83
CA VAL A 6 59.63 -14.35 16.13
C VAL A 6 59.33 -13.61 14.82
N GLY A 7 58.10 -13.43 14.35
CA GLY A 7 56.83 -13.75 14.95
C GLY A 7 55.72 -13.75 13.91
N GLU A 8 54.65 -14.43 14.28
CA GLU A 8 53.32 -14.28 13.70
C GLU A 8 52.95 -12.80 13.66
N VAL A 9 52.64 -12.30 12.47
CA VAL A 9 52.01 -11.00 12.33
C VAL A 9 50.58 -11.18 12.83
N GLU A 10 50.30 -10.62 14.00
CA GLU A 10 48.96 -10.40 14.53
C GLU A 10 48.09 -9.83 13.40
N LYS A 11 47.07 -10.59 12.99
CA LYS A 11 45.99 -10.05 12.15
C LYS A 11 45.41 -8.86 12.90
N SER A 12 45.62 -7.69 12.32
CA SER A 12 45.14 -6.44 12.88
C SER A 12 43.62 -6.52 13.08
N VAL A 13 43.12 -5.99 14.20
CA VAL A 13 41.68 -5.93 14.54
C VAL A 13 40.86 -5.27 13.42
N THR A 14 41.50 -4.47 12.57
CA THR A 14 40.94 -3.86 11.36
C THR A 14 40.66 -4.83 10.22
N ASP A 15 41.47 -5.89 10.05
CA ASP A 15 41.25 -6.88 8.97
C ASP A 15 40.09 -7.83 9.30
N VAL A 16 39.92 -8.18 10.57
CA VAL A 16 38.78 -8.99 11.05
C VAL A 16 37.46 -8.22 10.89
N ALA A 17 37.45 -6.92 11.17
CA ALA A 17 36.28 -6.07 10.99
C ALA A 17 35.91 -5.86 9.52
N LEU A 18 36.91 -5.81 8.61
CA LEU A 18 36.67 -5.75 7.17
C LEU A 18 36.13 -7.07 6.62
N ASP A 19 36.67 -8.22 7.06
CA ASP A 19 36.17 -9.54 6.66
C ASP A 19 34.74 -9.79 7.16
N GLU A 20 34.39 -9.35 8.38
CA GLU A 20 33.01 -9.40 8.91
C GLU A 20 32.05 -8.48 8.14
N LEU A 21 32.48 -7.27 7.78
CA LEU A 21 31.68 -6.34 6.95
C LEU A 21 31.45 -6.88 5.53
N VAL A 22 32.47 -7.50 4.93
CA VAL A 22 32.36 -8.11 3.60
C VAL A 22 31.47 -9.35 3.64
N ASN A 23 31.59 -10.20 4.67
CA ASN A 23 30.71 -11.36 4.84
C ASN A 23 29.26 -10.96 5.09
N ASN A 24 28.99 -9.97 5.96
CA ASN A 24 27.63 -9.45 6.17
C ASN A 24 27.04 -8.83 4.90
N CYS A 25 27.85 -8.14 4.09
CA CYS A 25 27.40 -7.57 2.81
C CYS A 25 27.18 -8.66 1.73
N THR A 26 27.79 -9.83 1.90
CA THR A 26 27.60 -11.00 1.02
C THR A 26 26.38 -11.80 1.44
N GLU A 27 26.14 -11.98 2.75
CA GLU A 27 24.92 -12.56 3.31
C GLU A 27 23.68 -11.67 3.04
N GLU A 28 23.81 -10.34 3.11
CA GLU A 28 22.75 -9.41 2.69
C GLU A 28 22.48 -9.51 1.18
N LYS A 29 23.52 -9.68 0.35
CA LYS A 29 23.36 -9.89 -1.11
C LYS A 29 22.75 -11.25 -1.44
N GLU A 30 23.09 -12.31 -0.68
CA GLU A 30 22.47 -13.62 -0.81
C GLU A 30 21.02 -13.60 -0.31
N LEU A 31 20.69 -12.84 0.74
CA LEU A 31 19.33 -12.60 1.18
C LEU A 31 18.53 -11.81 0.14
N ILE A 32 19.11 -10.75 -0.44
CA ILE A 32 18.54 -9.98 -1.55
C ILE A 32 18.30 -10.88 -2.78
N ASN A 33 19.22 -11.78 -3.09
CA ASN A 33 19.05 -12.75 -4.19
C ASN A 33 18.05 -13.87 -3.85
N SER A 34 17.90 -14.25 -2.57
CA SER A 34 16.88 -15.23 -2.12
C SER A 34 15.46 -14.68 -2.13
N VAL A 35 15.30 -13.35 -2.11
CA VAL A 35 14.01 -12.65 -2.22
C VAL A 35 13.56 -12.50 -3.68
N ILE A 36 14.45 -12.73 -4.64
CA ILE A 36 14.10 -12.83 -6.07
C ILE A 36 13.73 -14.29 -6.37
N ASN A 37 12.56 -14.70 -5.92
CA ASN A 37 11.91 -15.85 -6.55
C ASN A 37 11.60 -15.44 -8.00
N ASN A 38 12.10 -16.22 -8.97
CA ASN A 38 11.65 -16.13 -10.36
C ASN A 38 10.13 -16.14 -10.37
N ILE A 39 9.51 -15.00 -10.68
CA ILE A 39 8.07 -14.88 -10.80
C ILE A 39 7.72 -15.47 -12.17
N ASP A 40 6.87 -16.51 -12.16
CA ASP A 40 6.37 -17.20 -13.35
C ASP A 40 6.07 -16.23 -14.51
N ASP A 41 6.28 -16.69 -15.75
CA ASP A 41 6.05 -15.99 -17.03
C ASP A 41 4.59 -15.46 -17.24
N ASN A 42 3.72 -15.57 -16.23
CA ASN A 42 2.36 -15.01 -16.13
C ASN A 42 2.27 -13.76 -15.23
N SER A 43 3.38 -13.17 -14.79
CA SER A 43 3.30 -12.00 -13.91
C SER A 43 2.58 -10.85 -14.61
N ILE A 44 1.67 -10.16 -13.90
CA ILE A 44 1.02 -8.94 -14.41
C ILE A 44 2.03 -7.90 -14.89
N PHE A 45 3.23 -7.92 -14.35
CA PHE A 45 4.34 -7.06 -14.71
C PHE A 45 4.97 -7.36 -16.07
N SER A 46 4.69 -8.52 -16.67
CA SER A 46 5.04 -8.80 -18.07
C SER A 46 4.15 -7.99 -19.04
N ALA A 47 2.85 -7.93 -18.73
CA ALA A 47 1.88 -7.10 -19.43
C ALA A 47 1.96 -5.62 -19.01
N PHE A 48 2.61 -5.35 -17.88
CA PHE A 48 2.76 -4.04 -17.30
C PHE A 48 4.19 -3.81 -16.73
N PRO A 49 5.22 -3.78 -17.60
CA PRO A 49 6.58 -3.57 -17.13
C PRO A 49 6.76 -2.12 -16.67
N PRO A 50 7.64 -1.86 -15.69
CA PRO A 50 8.01 -0.49 -15.37
C PRO A 50 8.79 0.13 -16.53
N VAL A 51 8.50 1.38 -16.91
CA VAL A 51 9.26 2.13 -17.92
C VAL A 51 10.66 2.41 -17.40
N ASN A 52 11.67 1.79 -18.03
CA ASN A 52 13.10 1.96 -17.69
C ASN A 52 13.35 1.90 -16.18
N GLY A 53 12.54 1.11 -15.49
CA GLY A 53 12.33 1.22 -14.06
C GLY A 53 12.55 -0.09 -13.35
N LYS A 54 12.10 -0.15 -12.10
CA LYS A 54 12.26 -1.36 -11.26
C LYS A 54 10.94 -1.72 -10.59
N ILE A 55 10.82 -2.99 -10.24
CA ILE A 55 9.83 -3.49 -9.30
C ILE A 55 10.59 -3.84 -8.03
N ILE A 56 10.10 -3.38 -6.88
CA ILE A 56 10.68 -3.70 -5.57
C ILE A 56 9.57 -4.15 -4.60
N SER A 57 9.95 -4.86 -3.55
CA SER A 57 9.09 -5.03 -2.38
C SER A 57 9.19 -3.79 -1.49
N GLY A 58 8.04 -3.31 -1.00
CA GLY A 58 7.91 -2.23 -0.03
C GLY A 58 7.60 -2.74 1.38
N GLU A 59 7.63 -4.06 1.60
CA GLU A 59 7.43 -4.63 2.93
C GLU A 59 8.55 -4.15 3.86
N GLY A 60 8.18 -3.50 4.96
CA GLY A 60 9.14 -2.95 5.94
C GLY A 60 10.02 -1.80 5.45
N ILE A 61 9.83 -1.28 4.23
CA ILE A 61 10.67 -0.20 3.70
C ILE A 61 10.51 1.09 4.53
N ALA A 62 11.63 1.67 4.95
CA ALA A 62 11.63 2.97 5.61
C ALA A 62 11.22 4.08 4.63
N LEU A 63 10.51 5.10 5.12
CA LEU A 63 10.03 6.22 4.30
C LEU A 63 11.19 6.95 3.60
N GLU A 64 12.32 7.12 4.28
CA GLU A 64 13.51 7.78 3.77
C GLU A 64 14.13 7.00 2.61
N MET A 65 14.18 5.67 2.73
CA MET A 65 14.68 4.80 1.66
C MET A 65 13.78 4.83 0.43
N LEU A 66 12.46 4.75 0.64
CA LEU A 66 11.49 4.89 -0.45
C LEU A 66 11.62 6.24 -1.13
N ASN A 67 11.71 7.33 -0.36
CA ASN A 67 11.87 8.68 -0.89
C ASN A 67 13.16 8.82 -1.71
N GLY A 68 14.27 8.25 -1.24
CA GLY A 68 15.52 8.19 -2.01
C GLY A 68 15.35 7.47 -3.36
N CYS A 69 14.61 6.36 -3.40
CA CYS A 69 14.34 5.62 -4.63
C CYS A 69 13.47 6.42 -5.62
N VAL A 70 12.38 7.03 -5.14
CA VAL A 70 11.45 7.77 -6.02
C VAL A 70 12.00 9.10 -6.50
N ASP A 71 12.85 9.76 -5.70
CA ASP A 71 13.50 11.02 -6.08
C ASP A 71 14.63 10.79 -7.09
N ALA A 72 15.24 9.60 -7.08
CA ALA A 72 16.26 9.19 -8.05
C ALA A 72 15.70 8.85 -9.45
N LEU A 73 14.37 8.74 -9.60
CA LEU A 73 13.74 8.46 -10.90
C LEU A 73 14.05 9.56 -11.91
N LYS A 74 14.60 9.17 -13.06
CA LYS A 74 14.79 10.08 -14.20
C LYS A 74 13.48 10.34 -14.92
N PRO A 75 13.37 11.42 -15.72
CA PRO A 75 12.18 11.66 -16.53
C PRO A 75 11.80 10.41 -17.34
N THR A 76 10.51 10.09 -17.36
CA THR A 76 9.89 8.88 -17.94
C THR A 76 10.14 7.57 -17.20
N GLU A 77 10.94 7.54 -16.13
CA GLU A 77 11.11 6.31 -15.34
C GLU A 77 9.95 6.10 -14.36
N SER A 78 9.67 4.83 -14.08
CA SER A 78 8.70 4.41 -13.07
C SER A 78 9.29 3.45 -12.03
N LEU A 79 8.75 3.48 -10.83
CA LEU A 79 9.02 2.50 -9.78
C LEU A 79 7.71 1.86 -9.36
N ILE A 80 7.66 0.54 -9.42
CA ILE A 80 6.55 -0.25 -8.89
C ILE A 80 6.98 -0.82 -7.54
N VAL A 81 6.15 -0.65 -6.52
CA VAL A 81 6.41 -1.08 -5.15
C VAL A 81 5.25 -1.96 -4.68
N ARG A 82 5.53 -3.26 -4.53
CA ARG A 82 4.58 -4.27 -4.02
C ARG A 82 4.53 -4.23 -2.50
N HIS A 83 3.39 -4.58 -1.90
CA HIS A 83 3.24 -4.70 -0.44
C HIS A 83 3.66 -3.45 0.37
N LEU A 84 3.56 -2.26 -0.23
CA LEU A 84 3.90 -1.01 0.45
C LEU A 84 2.81 -0.67 1.47
N ALA A 85 3.19 -0.41 2.72
CA ALA A 85 2.25 0.03 3.75
C ALA A 85 1.51 1.31 3.33
N ASN A 86 0.20 1.37 3.58
CA ASN A 86 -0.65 2.50 3.15
C ASN A 86 -0.18 3.85 3.73
N SER A 87 0.22 3.87 5.00
CA SER A 87 0.78 5.06 5.65
C SER A 87 2.05 5.55 4.95
N THR A 88 2.97 4.63 4.63
CA THR A 88 4.21 4.94 3.92
C THR A 88 3.93 5.47 2.50
N TYR A 89 2.99 4.88 1.76
CA TYR A 89 2.56 5.40 0.45
C TYR A 89 2.04 6.83 0.54
N HIS A 90 1.18 7.12 1.52
CA HIS A 90 0.62 8.46 1.69
C HIS A 90 1.69 9.48 2.07
N ALA A 91 2.67 9.10 2.90
CA ALA A 91 3.79 9.94 3.32
C ALA A 91 4.87 10.13 2.24
N ALA A 92 5.00 9.19 1.29
CA ALA A 92 6.02 9.24 0.24
C ALA A 92 5.92 10.47 -0.66
N ASN A 93 7.04 10.87 -1.24
CA ASN A 93 7.14 11.96 -2.19
C ASN A 93 6.27 11.72 -3.44
N GLY A 94 5.86 12.82 -4.08
CA GLY A 94 5.05 12.82 -5.29
C GLY A 94 3.60 13.23 -5.09
N TYR A 95 2.91 13.47 -6.21
CA TYR A 95 1.54 13.97 -6.24
C TYR A 95 0.56 12.88 -6.65
N SER A 96 -0.47 12.65 -5.83
CA SER A 96 -1.56 11.71 -6.13
C SER A 96 -2.69 12.36 -6.92
N SER A 97 -3.59 11.53 -7.45
CA SER A 97 -4.81 12.00 -8.12
C SER A 97 -5.62 12.96 -7.24
N THR A 98 -5.74 12.67 -5.94
CA THR A 98 -6.46 13.52 -4.97
C THR A 98 -5.81 14.90 -4.84
N GLN A 99 -4.48 14.96 -4.74
CA GLN A 99 -3.76 16.24 -4.66
C GLN A 99 -3.88 17.05 -5.95
N ILE A 100 -3.86 16.39 -7.10
CA ILE A 100 -4.02 17.06 -8.40
C ILE A 100 -5.44 17.61 -8.55
N ARG A 101 -6.47 16.85 -8.18
CA ARG A 101 -7.86 17.33 -8.19
C ARG A 101 -8.04 18.50 -7.22
N LEU A 102 -7.40 18.47 -6.06
CA LEU A 102 -7.42 19.58 -5.11
C LEU A 102 -6.84 20.86 -5.74
N VAL A 103 -5.69 20.77 -6.41
CA VAL A 103 -5.09 21.91 -7.11
C VAL A 103 -5.98 22.40 -8.25
N GLN A 104 -6.58 21.50 -9.02
CA GLN A 104 -7.51 21.89 -10.09
C GLN A 104 -8.74 22.65 -9.57
N LYS A 105 -9.28 22.23 -8.42
CA LYS A 105 -10.49 22.81 -7.83
C LYS A 105 -10.20 24.11 -7.07
N SER A 106 -9.07 24.21 -6.38
CA SER A 106 -8.83 25.21 -5.35
C SER A 106 -7.46 25.90 -5.42
N GLY A 107 -6.69 25.63 -6.48
CA GLY A 107 -5.39 26.24 -6.73
C GLY A 107 -4.25 25.65 -5.89
N LEU A 108 -3.02 26.13 -6.14
CA LEU A 108 -1.81 25.62 -5.49
C LEU A 108 -1.78 25.88 -3.98
N GLY A 109 -2.35 27.00 -3.51
CA GLY A 109 -2.40 27.31 -2.08
C GLY A 109 -3.18 26.27 -1.25
N ALA A 110 -4.19 25.64 -1.84
CA ALA A 110 -4.94 24.56 -1.19
C ALA A 110 -4.07 23.32 -0.95
N LEU A 111 -3.08 23.05 -1.81
CA LEU A 111 -2.16 21.94 -1.63
C LEU A 111 -1.17 22.19 -0.49
N ASP A 112 -0.67 23.42 -0.35
CA ASP A 112 0.16 23.81 0.79
C ASP A 112 -0.59 23.64 2.11
N TRP A 113 -1.84 24.12 2.14
CA TRP A 113 -2.71 23.96 3.30
C TRP A 113 -2.98 22.47 3.58
N TYR A 114 -3.33 21.67 2.58
CA TYR A 114 -3.57 20.23 2.71
C TYR A 114 -2.36 19.47 3.31
N LYS A 115 -1.13 19.89 2.99
CA LYS A 115 0.09 19.24 3.49
C LYS A 115 0.51 19.72 4.89
N LYS A 116 0.23 20.97 5.24
CA LYS A 116 0.80 21.63 6.44
C LYS A 116 -0.23 21.86 7.55
N ALA A 117 -1.51 21.92 7.21
CA ALA A 117 -2.56 22.17 8.18
C ALA A 117 -2.70 20.97 9.14
N PRO A 118 -2.99 21.21 10.42
CA PRO A 118 -3.32 20.13 11.35
C PRO A 118 -4.61 19.46 10.89
N ILE A 119 -4.61 18.12 10.86
CA ILE A 119 -5.77 17.30 10.51
C ILE A 119 -6.15 16.49 11.75
N GLN A 120 -7.45 16.37 12.02
CA GLN A 120 -7.93 15.41 13.01
C GLN A 120 -7.60 14.00 12.52
N GLY A 121 -6.73 13.28 13.24
CA GLY A 121 -6.16 12.01 12.79
C GLY A 121 -7.16 10.84 12.71
N GLU A 122 -8.36 11.00 13.28
CA GLU A 122 -9.37 9.95 13.26
C GLU A 122 -10.17 9.97 11.95
N LYS A 123 -10.14 8.85 11.23
CA LYS A 123 -11.02 8.64 10.07
C LYS A 123 -12.48 8.70 10.53
N THR A 124 -13.33 9.30 9.69
CA THR A 124 -14.78 9.22 9.91
C THR A 124 -15.23 7.75 9.88
N ARG A 125 -16.33 7.43 10.57
CA ARG A 125 -16.83 6.05 10.62
C ARG A 125 -17.11 5.47 9.24
N ALA A 126 -17.65 6.29 8.33
CA ALA A 126 -17.91 5.90 6.94
C ALA A 126 -16.62 5.53 6.18
N LEU A 127 -15.55 6.31 6.32
CA LEU A 127 -14.26 6.01 5.69
C LEU A 127 -13.65 4.71 6.23
N LEU A 128 -13.74 4.51 7.55
CA LEU A 128 -13.24 3.31 8.20
C LEU A 128 -14.01 2.04 7.74
N ILE A 129 -15.33 2.13 7.62
CA ILE A 129 -16.14 1.03 7.05
C ILE A 129 -15.74 0.79 5.58
N GLY A 130 -15.54 1.85 4.80
CA GLY A 130 -15.04 1.75 3.43
C GLY A 130 -13.70 0.99 3.34
N ASP A 131 -12.71 1.37 4.16
CA ASP A 131 -11.40 0.69 4.21
C ASP A 131 -11.55 -0.80 4.59
N ALA A 132 -12.46 -1.10 5.51
CA ALA A 132 -12.72 -2.47 5.95
C ALA A 132 -13.37 -3.30 4.84
N VAL A 133 -14.28 -2.72 4.05
CA VAL A 133 -14.87 -3.36 2.85
C VAL A 133 -13.80 -3.60 1.79
N HIS A 134 -12.93 -2.61 1.51
CA HIS A 134 -11.80 -2.79 0.59
C HIS A 134 -10.92 -3.97 1.02
N THR A 135 -10.48 -3.98 2.30
CA THR A 135 -9.66 -5.08 2.83
C THR A 135 -10.40 -6.41 2.73
N ALA A 136 -11.68 -6.45 3.07
CA ALA A 136 -12.48 -7.68 3.00
C ALA A 136 -12.59 -8.26 1.59
N ILE A 137 -12.64 -7.41 0.55
CA ILE A 137 -12.77 -7.82 -0.85
C ILE A 137 -11.41 -8.12 -1.48
N LEU A 138 -10.41 -7.25 -1.28
CA LEU A 138 -9.16 -7.23 -2.04
C LEU A 138 -7.99 -7.93 -1.33
N GLU A 139 -8.02 -7.98 0.00
CA GLU A 139 -6.99 -8.60 0.86
C GLU A 139 -7.69 -9.47 1.95
N PRO A 140 -8.53 -10.46 1.58
CA PRO A 140 -9.39 -11.18 2.50
C PRO A 140 -8.64 -11.88 3.64
N GLU A 141 -7.38 -12.27 3.42
CA GLU A 141 -6.46 -12.82 4.41
C GLU A 141 -6.00 -11.79 5.46
N LEU A 142 -5.93 -10.50 5.09
CA LEU A 142 -5.57 -9.42 6.00
C LEU A 142 -6.78 -8.89 6.77
N PHE A 143 -8.00 -9.10 6.28
CA PHE A 143 -9.22 -8.67 6.98
C PHE A 143 -9.31 -9.14 8.44
N PRO A 144 -9.19 -10.45 8.78
CA PRO A 144 -9.23 -10.90 10.17
C PRO A 144 -7.98 -10.51 10.98
N LEU A 145 -6.90 -10.09 10.30
CA LEU A 145 -5.69 -9.59 10.95
C LEU A 145 -5.80 -8.11 11.33
N ARG A 146 -6.60 -7.33 10.59
CA ARG A 146 -6.80 -5.89 10.79
C ARG A 146 -8.10 -5.54 11.52
N TYR A 147 -9.14 -6.37 11.41
CA TYR A 147 -10.47 -6.07 11.94
C TYR A 147 -11.02 -7.22 12.79
N VAL A 148 -11.70 -6.86 13.87
CA VAL A 148 -12.36 -7.82 14.76
C VAL A 148 -13.74 -7.31 15.19
N SER A 149 -14.71 -8.21 15.32
CA SER A 149 -16.02 -7.87 15.89
C SER A 149 -15.90 -7.60 17.38
N ALA A 150 -16.58 -6.56 17.84
CA ALA A 150 -16.84 -6.35 19.26
C ALA A 150 -17.65 -7.53 19.82
N PRO A 151 -17.40 -7.95 21.07
CA PRO A 151 -18.26 -8.91 21.75
C PRO A 151 -19.64 -8.30 22.01
N GLU A 152 -20.64 -9.17 22.13
CA GLU A 152 -22.00 -8.75 22.48
C GLU A 152 -22.07 -8.39 23.97
N LEU A 153 -22.32 -7.11 24.26
CA LEU A 153 -22.27 -6.53 25.60
C LEU A 153 -23.40 -5.53 25.82
N ASP A 154 -23.95 -5.49 27.04
CA ASP A 154 -24.86 -4.41 27.45
C ASP A 154 -24.07 -3.14 27.82
N LEU A 155 -23.95 -2.23 26.85
CA LEU A 155 -23.27 -0.95 27.00
C LEU A 155 -24.02 0.07 27.88
N ARG A 156 -25.20 -0.26 28.43
CA ARG A 156 -25.87 0.57 29.43
C ARG A 156 -25.24 0.39 30.82
N THR A 157 -24.59 -0.75 31.05
CA THR A 157 -23.90 -1.06 32.30
C THR A 157 -22.47 -0.50 32.32
N LYS A 158 -21.95 -0.20 33.53
CA LYS A 158 -20.54 0.18 33.69
C LYS A 158 -19.59 -0.96 33.31
N ASP A 159 -19.99 -2.19 33.64
CA ASP A 159 -19.19 -3.39 33.37
C ASP A 159 -19.07 -3.66 31.87
N GLY A 160 -20.17 -3.57 31.11
CA GLY A 160 -20.15 -3.73 29.65
C GLY A 160 -19.26 -2.70 28.96
N LYS A 161 -19.32 -1.42 29.38
CA LYS A 161 -18.42 -0.38 28.87
C LYS A 161 -16.95 -0.65 29.18
N LYS A 162 -16.66 -1.16 30.39
CA LYS A 162 -15.30 -1.50 30.80
C LYS A 162 -14.75 -2.67 29.97
N ILE A 163 -15.54 -3.74 29.80
CA ILE A 163 -15.14 -4.91 29.00
C ILE A 163 -14.85 -4.49 27.55
N LEU A 164 -15.70 -3.66 26.94
CA LEU A 164 -15.46 -3.15 25.59
C LEU A 164 -14.16 -2.34 25.52
N SER A 165 -13.94 -1.41 26.45
CA SER A 165 -12.72 -0.59 26.46
C SER A 165 -11.45 -1.43 26.65
N ASP A 166 -11.49 -2.44 27.51
CA ASP A 166 -10.34 -3.34 27.71
C ASP A 166 -10.11 -4.23 26.47
N PHE A 167 -11.18 -4.65 25.79
CA PHE A 167 -11.10 -5.36 24.51
C PHE A 167 -10.52 -4.51 23.39
N GLU A 168 -10.93 -3.24 23.27
CA GLU A 168 -10.38 -2.27 22.32
C GLU A 168 -8.89 -2.02 22.56
N LYS A 169 -8.48 -1.80 23.82
CA LYS A 169 -7.06 -1.61 24.18
C LYS A 169 -6.22 -2.82 23.82
N LYS A 170 -6.71 -4.03 24.13
CA LYS A 170 -6.02 -5.28 23.79
C LYS A 170 -5.84 -5.42 22.27
N ASN A 171 -6.88 -5.14 21.49
CA ASN A 171 -6.77 -5.23 20.03
C ASN A 171 -5.90 -4.13 19.43
N LEU A 172 -5.89 -2.93 20.00
CA LEU A 172 -4.99 -1.86 19.59
C LEU A 172 -3.50 -2.27 19.73
N THR A 173 -3.13 -3.00 20.80
CA THR A 173 -1.76 -3.55 20.93
C THR A 173 -1.39 -4.59 19.87
N LEU A 174 -2.38 -5.16 19.19
CA LEU A 174 -2.22 -6.10 18.08
C LEU A 174 -2.41 -5.42 16.71
N ALA A 175 -2.47 -4.08 16.67
CA ALA A 175 -2.79 -3.30 15.48
C ALA A 175 -4.14 -3.68 14.82
N ARG A 176 -5.09 -4.17 15.61
CA ARG A 176 -6.46 -4.52 15.18
C ARG A 176 -7.45 -3.45 15.56
N LEU A 177 -8.36 -3.18 14.66
CA LEU A 177 -9.47 -2.27 14.87
C LEU A 177 -10.73 -3.05 15.25
N VAL A 178 -11.36 -2.64 16.35
CA VAL A 178 -12.63 -3.21 16.80
C VAL A 178 -13.79 -2.53 16.06
N LEU A 179 -14.62 -3.34 15.40
CA LEU A 179 -15.86 -2.90 14.75
C LEU A 179 -17.04 -3.29 15.63
N LYS A 180 -18.15 -2.53 15.62
CA LYS A 180 -19.38 -3.04 16.23
C LYS A 180 -19.82 -4.29 15.50
N LYS A 181 -20.55 -5.16 16.21
CA LYS A 181 -21.02 -6.44 15.67
C LYS A 181 -21.79 -6.25 14.37
N GLU A 182 -22.72 -5.31 14.35
CA GLU A 182 -23.58 -5.04 13.19
C GLU A 182 -22.78 -4.51 12.00
N GLU A 183 -21.72 -3.73 12.25
CA GLU A 183 -20.84 -3.20 11.19
C GLU A 183 -19.94 -4.30 10.63
N PHE A 184 -19.40 -5.17 11.49
CA PHE A 184 -18.59 -6.31 11.06
C PHE A 184 -19.41 -7.27 10.20
N GLU A 185 -20.63 -7.62 10.63
CA GLU A 185 -21.57 -8.47 9.88
C GLU A 185 -21.98 -7.81 8.56
N ALA A 186 -22.28 -6.51 8.56
CA ALA A 186 -22.59 -5.77 7.33
C ALA A 186 -21.42 -5.78 6.34
N ILE A 187 -20.17 -5.64 6.80
CA ILE A 187 -18.98 -5.70 5.94
C ILE A 187 -18.82 -7.09 5.31
N GLN A 188 -19.02 -8.15 6.09
CA GLN A 188 -18.98 -9.52 5.56
C GLN A 188 -20.06 -9.74 4.51
N LEU A 189 -21.29 -9.28 4.76
CA LEU A 189 -22.39 -9.37 3.80
C LEU A 189 -22.13 -8.55 2.53
N MET A 190 -21.55 -7.35 2.65
CA MET A 190 -21.17 -6.54 1.48
C MET A 190 -20.10 -7.24 0.63
N ARG A 191 -19.06 -7.81 1.26
CA ARG A 191 -18.05 -8.62 0.57
C ARG A 191 -18.69 -9.81 -0.14
N ASP A 192 -19.48 -10.60 0.58
CA ASP A 192 -20.09 -11.82 0.04
C ASP A 192 -21.06 -11.49 -1.10
N SER A 193 -21.80 -10.40 -1.00
CA SER A 193 -22.66 -9.90 -2.07
C SER A 193 -21.88 -9.46 -3.31
N ALA A 194 -20.72 -8.81 -3.14
CA ALA A 194 -19.88 -8.41 -4.27
C ALA A 194 -19.28 -9.63 -4.98
N LEU A 195 -18.75 -10.58 -4.20
CA LEU A 195 -18.13 -11.81 -4.72
C LEU A 195 -19.14 -12.81 -5.27
N ALA A 196 -20.42 -12.72 -4.91
CA ALA A 196 -21.48 -13.52 -5.51
C ALA A 196 -21.71 -13.20 -6.99
N TYR A 197 -21.25 -12.04 -7.49
CA TYR A 197 -21.32 -11.72 -8.91
C TYR A 197 -20.11 -12.33 -9.65
N PRO A 198 -20.33 -13.27 -10.61
CA PRO A 198 -19.23 -14.06 -11.19
C PRO A 198 -18.10 -13.23 -11.82
N LEU A 199 -18.44 -12.13 -12.50
CA LEU A 199 -17.43 -11.27 -13.13
C LEU A 199 -16.51 -10.60 -12.12
N VAL A 200 -16.98 -10.24 -10.92
CA VAL A 200 -16.11 -9.64 -9.89
C VAL A 200 -15.12 -10.68 -9.38
N ALA A 201 -15.57 -11.91 -9.11
CA ALA A 201 -14.69 -13.00 -8.73
C ALA A 201 -13.64 -13.30 -9.82
N GLU A 202 -14.05 -13.32 -11.09
CA GLU A 202 -13.16 -13.52 -12.25
C GLU A 202 -12.12 -12.40 -12.39
N LEU A 203 -12.52 -11.14 -12.22
CA LEU A 203 -11.60 -10.00 -12.27
C LEU A 203 -10.55 -10.05 -11.15
N LEU A 204 -10.92 -10.53 -9.96
CA LEU A 204 -10.02 -10.62 -8.81
C LEU A 204 -9.14 -11.88 -8.81
N GLU A 205 -9.27 -12.76 -9.80
CA GLU A 205 -8.47 -14.00 -9.88
C GLU A 205 -7.00 -13.72 -10.27
N ASN A 206 -6.78 -12.76 -11.18
CA ASN A 206 -5.46 -12.47 -11.75
C ASN A 206 -5.10 -11.00 -11.59
N GLY A 207 -4.46 -10.66 -10.47
CA GLY A 207 -4.00 -9.30 -10.22
C GLY A 207 -3.31 -9.10 -8.88
N GLU A 208 -3.00 -7.85 -8.60
CA GLU A 208 -2.30 -7.39 -7.40
C GLU A 208 -3.13 -6.28 -6.74
N PRO A 209 -3.54 -6.45 -5.46
CA PRO A 209 -4.21 -5.41 -4.72
C PRO A 209 -3.23 -4.30 -4.33
N GLU A 210 -3.73 -3.06 -4.24
CA GLU A 210 -3.06 -1.98 -3.51
C GLU A 210 -1.61 -1.67 -3.99
N LEU A 211 -1.32 -1.96 -5.26
CA LEU A 211 0.01 -1.81 -5.86
C LEU A 211 0.39 -0.33 -5.95
N SER A 212 1.57 0.06 -5.44
CA SER A 212 2.01 1.45 -5.51
C SER A 212 2.92 1.70 -6.70
N ILE A 213 2.57 2.68 -7.53
CA ILE A 213 3.33 3.04 -8.73
C ILE A 213 3.73 4.51 -8.64
N PHE A 214 5.02 4.77 -8.78
CA PHE A 214 5.62 6.08 -8.83
C PHE A 214 6.13 6.35 -10.24
N TYR A 215 5.95 7.56 -10.73
CA TYR A 215 6.32 7.93 -12.09
C TYR A 215 6.86 9.35 -12.15
N ARG A 216 8.04 9.51 -12.74
CA ARG A 216 8.58 10.83 -13.06
C ARG A 216 8.17 11.20 -14.48
N THR A 217 7.34 12.23 -14.61
CA THR A 217 6.92 12.73 -15.93
C THR A 217 8.11 13.27 -16.74
N GLU A 218 7.92 13.38 -18.06
CA GLU A 218 8.88 14.04 -18.97
C GLU A 218 9.32 15.42 -18.48
N LYS A 219 8.42 16.17 -17.83
CA LYS A 219 8.68 17.50 -17.26
C LYS A 219 9.25 17.47 -15.82
N GLY A 220 9.61 16.29 -15.31
CA GLY A 220 10.19 16.13 -13.99
C GLY A 220 9.22 16.25 -12.82
N THR A 221 7.90 16.23 -13.03
CA THR A 221 6.92 16.09 -11.91
C THR A 221 6.84 14.63 -11.46
N LEU A 222 6.87 14.36 -10.14
CA LEU A 222 6.72 13.00 -9.58
C LEU A 222 5.25 12.80 -9.25
N LEU A 223 4.69 11.75 -9.84
CA LEU A 223 3.33 11.33 -9.65
C LEU A 223 3.32 10.00 -8.91
N LYS A 224 2.27 9.76 -8.13
CA LYS A 224 2.03 8.48 -7.48
C LYS A 224 0.59 8.02 -7.68
N ILE A 225 0.41 6.75 -7.97
CA ILE A 225 -0.89 6.08 -8.07
C ILE A 225 -0.86 4.79 -7.26
N ARG A 226 -2.03 4.42 -6.76
CA ARG A 226 -2.29 3.17 -6.08
C ARG A 226 -3.71 2.73 -6.46
N PRO A 227 -3.88 1.98 -7.56
CA PRO A 227 -5.18 1.35 -7.83
C PRO A 227 -5.52 0.38 -6.71
N ASP A 228 -6.80 0.20 -6.44
CA ASP A 228 -7.25 -0.82 -5.48
C ASP A 228 -6.90 -2.22 -5.99
N TRP A 229 -7.01 -2.42 -7.31
CA TRP A 229 -6.58 -3.63 -8.00
C TRP A 229 -5.99 -3.30 -9.37
N LEU A 230 -4.82 -3.87 -9.66
CA LEU A 230 -4.28 -3.95 -11.02
C LEU A 230 -4.36 -5.41 -11.45
N GLY A 231 -5.09 -5.71 -12.53
CA GLY A 231 -5.35 -7.08 -12.96
C GLY A 231 -5.17 -7.33 -14.45
N LEU A 232 -5.23 -8.60 -14.84
CA LEU A 232 -5.32 -9.06 -16.23
C LEU A 232 -6.67 -9.72 -16.49
N TYR A 233 -7.40 -9.22 -17.47
CA TYR A 233 -8.64 -9.82 -17.94
C TYR A 233 -8.50 -10.19 -19.40
N SER A 234 -8.57 -11.49 -19.71
CA SER A 234 -8.34 -12.00 -21.07
C SER A 234 -7.01 -11.51 -21.69
N GLY A 235 -5.95 -11.42 -20.88
CA GLY A 235 -4.64 -10.92 -21.31
C GLY A 235 -4.51 -9.40 -21.44
N VAL A 236 -5.57 -8.64 -21.14
CA VAL A 236 -5.58 -7.17 -21.20
C VAL A 236 -5.47 -6.60 -19.78
N PRO A 237 -4.55 -5.65 -19.53
CA PRO A 237 -4.44 -5.01 -18.23
C PRO A 237 -5.64 -4.11 -17.94
N PHE A 238 -6.14 -4.17 -16.72
CA PHE A 238 -7.21 -3.31 -16.23
C PHE A 238 -6.93 -2.82 -14.81
N ILE A 239 -7.60 -1.71 -14.46
CA ILE A 239 -7.69 -1.22 -13.08
C ILE A 239 -9.11 -1.40 -12.61
N LEU A 240 -9.24 -1.86 -11.38
CA LEU A 240 -10.49 -1.85 -10.63
C LEU A 240 -10.30 -0.99 -9.38
N ASP A 241 -11.33 -0.22 -9.08
CA ASP A 241 -11.40 0.68 -7.93
C ASP A 241 -12.77 0.45 -7.25
N VAL A 242 -12.74 0.01 -6.00
CA VAL A 242 -13.92 -0.33 -5.19
C VAL A 242 -14.48 0.95 -4.59
N LYS A 243 -15.80 1.06 -4.57
CA LYS A 243 -16.51 2.19 -3.98
C LYS A 243 -17.72 1.72 -3.22
N THR A 244 -17.84 2.18 -1.98
CA THR A 244 -19.06 2.07 -1.18
C THR A 244 -19.90 3.32 -1.38
N THR A 245 -21.22 3.16 -1.42
CA THR A 245 -22.19 4.25 -1.58
C THR A 245 -23.45 3.92 -0.80
N ASP A 246 -24.10 4.94 -0.27
CA ASP A 246 -25.38 4.79 0.43
C ASP A 246 -26.52 4.46 -0.55
N ASP A 247 -26.40 4.92 -1.80
CA ASP A 247 -27.35 4.65 -2.89
C ASP A 247 -26.60 4.50 -4.23
N VAL A 248 -26.83 3.37 -4.91
CA VAL A 248 -26.23 3.07 -6.21
C VAL A 248 -26.89 3.86 -7.35
N HIS A 249 -28.16 4.22 -7.23
CA HIS A 249 -28.88 4.98 -8.25
C HIS A 249 -28.39 6.43 -8.32
N ASP A 250 -27.92 6.96 -7.20
CA ASP A 250 -27.32 8.29 -7.10
C ASP A 250 -25.80 8.31 -7.31
N PHE A 251 -25.18 7.15 -7.62
CA PHE A 251 -23.73 7.03 -7.75
C PHE A 251 -23.14 7.96 -8.81
N GLY A 252 -23.88 8.27 -9.88
CA GLY A 252 -23.44 9.24 -10.90
C GLY A 252 -23.16 10.64 -10.33
N LYS A 253 -23.92 11.09 -9.33
CA LYS A 253 -23.66 12.35 -8.63
C LYS A 253 -22.37 12.27 -7.80
N SER A 254 -22.11 11.12 -7.19
CA SER A 254 -20.86 10.87 -6.46
C SER A 254 -19.65 10.88 -7.40
N VAL A 255 -19.76 10.31 -8.60
CA VAL A 255 -18.71 10.33 -9.63
C VAL A 255 -18.31 11.76 -10.01
N ASP A 256 -19.27 12.66 -10.15
CA ASP A 256 -19.02 14.09 -10.41
C ASP A 256 -18.45 14.78 -9.17
N LYS A 257 -19.15 14.69 -8.04
CA LYS A 257 -18.81 15.34 -6.77
C LYS A 257 -17.39 15.03 -6.28
N PHE A 258 -16.98 13.77 -6.36
CA PHE A 258 -15.67 13.31 -5.88
C PHE A 258 -14.61 13.22 -7.00
N GLY A 259 -15.02 13.41 -8.25
CA GLY A 259 -14.14 13.40 -9.42
C GLY A 259 -13.55 12.02 -9.72
N TYR A 260 -14.32 10.94 -9.55
CA TYR A 260 -13.84 9.57 -9.82
C TYR A 260 -13.46 9.37 -11.29
N HIS A 261 -14.15 10.05 -12.21
CA HIS A 261 -13.78 10.07 -13.62
C HIS A 261 -12.37 10.65 -13.87
N LEU A 262 -11.97 11.68 -13.13
CA LEU A 262 -10.61 12.26 -13.20
C LEU A 262 -9.58 11.33 -12.56
N GLN A 263 -9.94 10.64 -11.47
CA GLN A 263 -9.08 9.61 -10.87
C GLN A 263 -8.81 8.48 -11.87
N ALA A 264 -9.86 7.94 -12.50
CA ALA A 264 -9.74 6.90 -13.51
C ALA A 264 -8.88 7.36 -14.70
N ALA A 265 -9.14 8.56 -15.25
CA ALA A 265 -8.33 9.11 -16.33
C ALA A 265 -6.86 9.31 -15.92
N PHE A 266 -6.61 9.74 -14.68
CA PHE A 266 -5.25 9.90 -14.15
C PHE A 266 -4.51 8.58 -14.07
N MET A 267 -5.18 7.50 -13.63
CA MET A 267 -4.57 6.17 -13.53
C MET A 267 -4.38 5.53 -14.91
N VAL A 268 -5.43 5.48 -15.74
CA VAL A 268 -5.41 4.84 -17.07
C VAL A 268 -4.45 5.52 -18.04
N ARG A 269 -4.40 6.85 -18.08
CA ARG A 269 -3.46 7.57 -18.96
C ARG A 269 -2.00 7.28 -18.59
N LYS A 270 -1.75 6.88 -17.35
CA LYS A 270 -0.43 6.47 -16.90
C LYS A 270 -0.20 5.02 -17.27
N LEU A 271 -1.17 4.12 -17.06
CA LEU A 271 -1.12 2.75 -17.61
C LEU A 271 -0.72 2.69 -19.07
N ASN A 272 -1.32 3.50 -19.93
CA ASN A 272 -1.04 3.52 -21.37
C ASN A 272 0.25 4.25 -21.77
N ARG A 273 0.98 4.81 -20.80
CA ARG A 273 2.29 5.44 -20.98
C ARG A 273 3.37 4.73 -20.18
N PHE A 274 3.02 3.67 -19.46
CA PHE A 274 3.97 2.74 -18.89
C PHE A 274 4.33 1.67 -19.94
#